data_AF-A0A379SY98-F1
#
_entry.id   AF-A0A379SY98-F1
#
_cell.length_a   1.000
_cell.length_b   1.000
_cell.length_c   1.000
_cell.angle_alpha   90.00
_cell.angle_beta   90.00
_cell.angle_gamma   90.00
#
_symmetry.space_group_name_H-M   'P 1'
#
loop_
_entity.id
_entity.type
_entity.pdbx_description
1 polymer ?
#
loop_
_entity_poly.entity_id
_entity_poly.type
_entity_poly.pdbx_seq_one_letter_code
_entity_poly.pdbx_strand_id
1 'polypeptide(L)' 'MLTITPNFAQERALNMLRRDWKSHNTFMVYAPTGSGKTGLAAFIVDGFVSRGMCVLFCAPYTILIGQTANRFVEYGLPGG' A
#
# COMPACT_ATOMS: atom_id res chain seq x y z
N MET A 1 4.96 8.91 -8.50
CA MET A 1 3.87 8.30 -9.29
C MET A 1 4.27 6.86 -9.52
N LEU A 2 3.45 5.91 -9.06
CA LEU A 2 3.74 4.48 -9.20
C LEU A 2 3.69 4.02 -10.66
N THR A 3 4.46 2.97 -10.97
CA THR A 3 4.52 2.34 -12.31
C THR A 3 3.36 1.37 -12.58
N ILE A 4 2.48 1.16 -11.58
CA ILE A 4 1.34 0.26 -11.64
C ILE A 4 0.01 1.02 -11.58
N THR A 5 -1.03 0.43 -12.18
CA THR A 5 -2.41 0.92 -12.15
C THR A 5 -3.25 0.06 -11.20
N PRO A 6 -4.10 0.64 -10.34
CA PRO A 6 -4.93 -0.15 -9.46
C PRO A 6 -5.95 -0.96 -10.26
N ASN A 7 -6.17 -2.21 -9.89
CA ASN A 7 -7.31 -2.98 -10.39
C ASN A 7 -8.63 -2.50 -9.74
N PHE A 8 -9.77 -2.96 -10.26
CA PHE A 8 -11.09 -2.54 -9.78
C PHE A 8 -11.29 -2.71 -8.26
N ALA A 9 -10.82 -3.83 -7.69
CA ALA A 9 -10.94 -4.08 -6.25
C ALA A 9 -10.06 -3.14 -5.42
N GLN A 10 -8.85 -2.86 -5.90
CA GLN A 10 -7.92 -1.92 -5.26
C GLN A 10 -8.46 -0.49 -5.33
N GLU A 11 -8.98 -0.06 -6.48
CA GLU A 11 -9.58 1.26 -6.64
C GLU A 11 -10.77 1.47 -5.70
N ARG A 12 -11.66 0.47 -5.61
CA ARG A 12 -12.77 0.49 -4.66
C ARG A 12 -12.27 0.61 -3.21
N ALA A 13 -11.27 -0.17 -2.82
CA ALA A 13 -10.69 -0.12 -1.49
C ALA A 13 -10.07 1.27 -1.19
N LEU A 14 -9.29 1.83 -2.12
CA LEU A 14 -8.69 3.16 -1.98
C LEU A 14 -9.76 4.25 -1.82
N ASN A 15 -10.86 4.17 -2.57
CA ASN A 15 -11.95 5.13 -2.46
C ASN A 15 -12.70 5.04 -1.12
N MET A 16 -12.90 3.82 -0.61
CA MET A 16 -13.48 3.61 0.73
C MET A 16 -12.56 4.18 1.81
N LEU A 17 -11.27 3.87 1.75
CA LEU A 17 -10.27 4.40 2.68
C LEU A 17 -10.25 5.94 2.65
N ARG A 18 -10.13 6.56 1.47
CA ARG A 18 -10.09 8.02 1.32
C ARG A 18 -11.31 8.72 1.90
N ARG A 19 -12.50 8.12 1.77
CA ARG A 19 -13.76 8.68 2.29
C ARG A 19 -13.72 8.80 3.81
N ASP A 20 -13.24 7.76 4.48
CA ASP A 20 -13.34 7.64 5.94
C ASP A 20 -12.05 8.07 6.66
N TRP A 21 -11.00 8.41 5.91
CA TRP A 21 -9.64 8.67 6.42
C TRP A 21 -9.55 9.78 7.46
N LYS A 22 -10.45 10.77 7.42
CA LYS A 22 -10.50 11.87 8.39
C LYS A 22 -11.27 11.53 9.67
N SER A 23 -12.09 10.49 9.62
CA SER A 23 -13.00 10.12 10.69
C SER A 23 -12.43 9.02 11.60
N HIS A 24 -11.46 8.26 11.09
CA HIS A 24 -10.89 7.12 11.82
C HIS A 24 -9.36 7.13 11.72
N ASN A 25 -8.70 6.74 12.82
CA ASN A 25 -7.25 6.61 12.89
C ASN A 25 -6.76 5.20 12.51
N THR A 26 -7.66 4.22 12.41
CA THR A 26 -7.30 2.81 12.21
C THR A 26 -8.27 2.17 11.26
N PHE A 27 -7.73 1.42 10.30
CA PHE A 27 -8.47 0.72 9.26
C PHE A 27 -8.01 -0.74 9.19
N MET A 28 -8.96 -1.65 9.00
CA MET A 28 -8.66 -3.04 8.65
C MET A 28 -9.03 -3.27 7.18
N VAL A 29 -8.05 -3.65 6.36
CA VAL A 29 -8.27 -4.03 4.96
C VAL A 29 -8.20 -5.55 4.86
N TYR A 30 -9.35 -6.18 4.60
CA TYR A 30 -9.45 -7.61 4.38
C TYR A 30 -9.55 -7.92 2.87
N ALA A 31 -8.69 -8.82 2.36
CA ALA A 31 -8.72 -9.23 0.96
C ALA A 31 -8.15 -10.65 0.74
N PRO A 32 -8.69 -11.43 -0.21
CA PRO A 32 -8.25 -12.81 -0.48
C PRO A 32 -6.84 -12.87 -1.04
N THR A 33 -6.18 -14.03 -0.97
CA THR A 33 -4.90 -14.26 -1.68
C THR A 33 -5.08 -14.02 -3.18
N GLY A 34 -4.03 -13.53 -3.85
CA GLY A 34 -4.10 -13.17 -5.27
C GLY A 34 -4.79 -11.83 -5.60
N SER A 35 -5.46 -11.17 -4.65
CA SER A 35 -6.13 -9.88 -4.91
C SER A 35 -5.21 -8.68 -5.17
N GLY A 36 -3.90 -8.86 -5.05
CA GLY A 36 -2.92 -7.78 -5.18
C GLY A 36 -2.79 -6.90 -3.92
N LYS A 37 -2.84 -7.49 -2.71
CA LYS A 37 -2.66 -6.75 -1.43
C LYS A 37 -1.38 -5.91 -1.39
N THR A 38 -0.28 -6.43 -1.91
CA THR A 38 0.99 -5.70 -1.97
C THR A 38 0.90 -4.45 -2.86
N GLY A 39 0.22 -4.54 -4.01
CA GLY A 39 -0.05 -3.38 -4.86
C GLY A 39 -0.95 -2.35 -4.17
N LEU A 40 -2.01 -2.81 -3.49
CA LEU A 40 -2.86 -1.92 -2.69
C LEU A 40 -2.06 -1.18 -1.60
N ALA A 41 -1.18 -1.90 -0.89
CA ALA A 41 -0.30 -1.31 0.11
C ALA A 41 0.61 -0.24 -0.52
N ALA A 42 1.19 -0.49 -1.70
CA ALA A 42 2.03 0.48 -2.39
C ALA A 42 1.27 1.78 -2.70
N PHE A 43 0.02 1.73 -3.18
CA PHE A 43 -0.80 2.92 -3.40
C PHE A 43 -1.07 3.71 -2.11
N ILE A 44 -1.27 3.01 -0.98
CA ILE A 44 -1.44 3.65 0.32
C ILE A 44 -0.13 4.34 0.73
N VAL A 45 1.00 3.63 0.66
CA VAL A 45 2.33 4.15 1.00
C VAL A 45 2.69 5.37 0.15
N ASP A 46 2.50 5.31 -1.17
CA ASP A 46 2.76 6.44 -2.08
C ASP A 46 1.95 7.67 -1.67
N GLY A 47 0.68 7.49 -1.29
CA GLY A 47 -0.17 8.59 -0.80
C GLY A 47 0.34 9.30 0.46
N PHE A 48 1.13 8.61 1.29
CA PHE A 48 1.77 9.17 2.48
C PHE A 48 3.14 9.77 2.18
N VAL A 49 4.00 9.00 1.51
CA VAL A 49 5.38 9.39 1.21
C VAL A 49 5.41 10.59 0.26
N SER A 50 4.49 10.66 -0.71
CA SER A 50 4.35 11.83 -1.60
C SER A 50 4.00 13.13 -0.86
N ARG A 51 3.57 13.05 0.41
CA ARG A 51 3.29 14.19 1.29
C ARG A 51 4.37 14.40 2.36
N GLY A 52 5.53 13.76 2.21
CA GLY A 52 6.65 13.86 3.16
C GLY A 52 6.42 13.13 4.48
N MET A 53 5.46 12.21 4.54
CA MET A 53 5.19 11.44 5.76
C MET A 53 6.02 10.15 5.82
N CYS A 54 6.29 9.68 7.04
CA CYS A 54 6.96 8.41 7.27
C CYS A 54 5.95 7.26 7.36
N VAL A 55 6.30 6.11 6.78
CA VAL A 55 5.48 4.89 6.80
C VAL A 55 6.34 3.72 7.30
N LEU A 56 5.82 2.98 8.28
CA LEU A 56 6.40 1.72 8.73
C LEU A 56 5.58 0.54 8.20
N PHE A 57 6.21 -0.34 7.44
CA PHE A 57 5.60 -1.60 6.98
C PHE A 57 6.11 -2.76 7.84
N CYS A 58 5.21 -3.44 8.54
CA CYS A 58 5.54 -4.59 9.38
C CYS A 58 5.09 -5.90 8.72
N ALA A 59 5.93 -6.93 8.82
CA ALA A 59 5.61 -8.28 8.37
C ALA A 59 6.11 -9.31 9.40
N PRO A 60 5.47 -10.49 9.51
CA PRO A 60 5.83 -11.50 10.52
C PRO A 60 7.13 -12.25 10.22
N TYR A 61 7.62 -12.21 8.97
CA TYR A 61 8.83 -12.90 8.55
C TYR A 61 9.76 -11.97 7.79
N THR A 62 11.06 -12.08 8.02
CA THR A 62 12.10 -11.26 7.37
C THR A 62 12.09 -11.38 5.84
N ILE A 63 11.80 -12.58 5.31
CA ILE A 63 11.67 -12.81 3.87
C ILE A 63 10.56 -11.93 3.26
N LEU A 64 9.44 -11.75 3.97
CA LEU A 64 8.33 -10.92 3.48
C LEU A 64 8.69 -9.44 3.45
N ILE A 65 9.58 -8.99 4.35
CA ILE A 65 10.11 -7.62 4.34
C ILE A 65 10.89 -7.40 3.05
N GLY A 66 11.87 -8.27 2.75
CA GLY A 66 12.68 -8.17 1.53
C GLY A 66 11.85 -8.25 0.25
N GLN A 67 10.90 -9.19 0.19
CA GLN A 67 9.98 -9.31 -0.95
C GLN A 67 9.13 -8.05 -1.14
N THR A 68 8.57 -7.50 -0.06
CA THR A 68 7.73 -6.30 -0.14
C THR A 68 8.55 -5.08 -0.53
N ALA A 69 9.75 -4.90 0.05
CA ALA A 69 10.65 -3.81 -0.28
C ALA A 69 11.02 -3.82 -1.78
N ASN A 70 11.43 -4.98 -2.30
CA ASN A 70 11.74 -5.13 -3.73
C ASN A 70 10.53 -4.79 -4.60
N ARG A 71 9.33 -5.30 -4.26
CA ARG A 71 8.09 -4.98 -4.98
C ARG A 71 7.76 -3.49 -4.94
N PHE A 72 7.97 -2.83 -3.81
CA PHE A 72 7.72 -1.40 -3.66
C PHE A 72 8.64 -0.58 -4.57
N VAL A 73 9.93 -0.93 -4.63
CA VAL A 73 10.88 -0.30 -5.56
C VAL A 73 10.49 -0.57 -7.02
N GLU A 74 10.14 -1.81 -7.38
CA GLU A 74 9.62 -2.16 -8.71
C GLU A 74 8.38 -1.33 -9.10
N TYR A 75 7.50 -1.04 -8.12
CA TYR A 75 6.30 -0.24 -8.30
C TYR A 75 6.57 1.28 -8.33
N GLY A 76 7.81 1.72 -8.10
CA GLY A 76 8.22 3.12 -8.17
C GLY A 76 8.20 3.87 -6.85
N LEU A 77 8.13 3.18 -5.71
CA LEU A 77 8.45 3.79 -4.41
C LEU A 77 9.97 3.97 -4.28
N PRO A 78 10.43 5.00 -3.56
CA PRO A 78 11.86 5.21 -3.34
C PRO A 78 12.48 4.02 -2.60
N GLY A 79 13.54 3.45 -3.17
CA GLY A 79 14.44 2.54 -2.47
C GLY A 79 15.49 3.36 -1.73
N GLY A 80 15.75 3.01 -0.47
CA GLY A 80 16.92 3.51 0.25
C GLY A 80 18.21 2.98 -0.34
#